data_AF-A0A9D7C5Q1-F1
#
_entry.id   AF-A0A9D7C5Q1-F1
#
_cell.length_a   1.000
_cell.length_b   1.000
_cell.length_c   1.000
_cell.angle_alpha   90.00
_cell.angle_beta   90.00
_cell.angle_gamma   90.00
#
_symmetry.space_group_name_H-M   'P 1'
#
loop_
_entity.id
_entity.type
_entity.pdbx_description
1 polymer ?
#
loop_
_entity_poly.entity_id
_entity_poly.type
_entity_poly.pdbx_seq_one_letter_code
_entity_poly.pdbx_strand_id
1 'polypeptide(L)'
;MFLKIFLFEIRYWLKQPMVYIFLFINALLIFGATSSDSVTVGGSVGNVNKNAPFVVENFYAVMSIISLLMVTAFLNVAAARDFSFNTHQIIFSTPLKKCNSCWDVFSGPLL
;
A
#
# COMPACT_ATOMS: atom_id res chain seq x y z
N MET A 1 13.34 0.08 23.26
CA MET A 1 13.29 1.41 22.62
C MET A 1 12.87 1.33 21.16
N PHE A 2 13.51 0.51 20.33
CA PHE A 2 13.16 0.31 18.91
C PHE A 2 11.67 0.00 18.65
N LEU A 3 11.10 -1.01 19.32
CA LEU A 3 9.67 -1.34 19.16
C LEU A 3 8.72 -0.18 19.48
N LYS A 4 9.07 0.72 20.39
CA LYS A 4 8.22 1.89 20.70
C LYS A 4 8.27 2.93 19.58
N ILE A 5 9.43 3.10 18.95
CA ILE A 5 9.63 4.00 17.81
C ILE A 5 8.89 3.43 16.60
N PHE A 6 9.07 2.14 16.31
CA PHE A 6 8.38 1.42 15.25
C PHE A 6 6.84 1.48 15.39
N LEU A 7 6.30 1.23 16.59
CA LEU A 7 4.85 1.34 16.84
C LEU A 7 4.35 2.79 16.71
N PHE A 8 5.16 3.77 17.10
CA PHE A 8 4.82 5.19 16.95
C PHE A 8 4.75 5.57 15.47
N GLU A 9 5.70 5.11 14.67
CA GLU A 9 5.74 5.35 13.24
C GLU A 9 4.58 4.66 12.51
N ILE A 10 4.27 3.39 12.83
CA ILE A 10 3.07 2.70 12.30
C ILE A 10 1.80 3.47 12.64
N ARG A 11 1.65 3.90 13.90
CA ARG A 11 0.46 4.65 14.32
C ARG A 11 0.38 6.01 13.65
N TYR A 12 1.52 6.61 13.31
CA TYR A 12 1.59 7.85 12.55
C TYR A 12 1.15 7.63 11.10
N TRP A 13 1.68 6.61 10.42
CA TRP A 13 1.28 6.24 9.06
C TRP A 13 -0.20 5.88 8.95
N LEU A 14 -0.71 5.05 9.86
CA LEU A 14 -2.13 4.69 9.92
C LEU A 14 -3.07 5.88 10.20
N LYS A 15 -2.56 6.98 10.79
CA LYS A 15 -3.34 8.20 11.00
C LYS A 15 -3.37 9.11 9.78
N GLN A 16 -2.55 8.87 8.76
CA GLN A 16 -2.55 9.70 7.57
C GLN A 16 -3.86 9.51 6.79
N PRO A 17 -4.57 10.60 6.44
CA PRO A 17 -5.85 10.50 5.73
C PRO A 17 -5.70 9.83 4.35
N MET A 18 -4.50 9.90 3.75
CA MET A 18 -4.18 9.31 2.46
C MET A 18 -4.36 7.79 2.44
N VAL A 19 -3.99 7.08 3.50
CA VAL A 19 -4.19 5.61 3.63
C VAL A 19 -5.66 5.25 3.50
N TYR A 20 -6.54 5.98 4.21
CA TYR A 20 -7.97 5.73 4.18
C TYR A 20 -8.61 6.07 2.84
N ILE A 21 -8.16 7.14 2.17
CA ILE A 21 -8.66 7.53 0.85
C ILE A 21 -8.34 6.43 -0.17
N PHE A 22 -7.11 5.92 -0.20
CA PHE A 22 -6.73 4.85 -1.12
C PHE A 22 -7.41 3.52 -0.79
N LEU A 23 -7.55 3.18 0.50
CA LEU A 23 -8.31 2.01 0.92
C LEU A 23 -9.76 2.11 0.45
N PHE A 24 -10.39 3.28 0.61
CA PHE A 24 -11.76 3.51 0.18
C PHE A 24 -11.91 3.41 -1.34
N ILE A 25 -10.99 3.99 -2.12
CA ILE A 25 -11.01 3.91 -3.59
C ILE A 25 -10.87 2.44 -4.05
N ASN A 26 -9.92 1.69 -3.48
CA ASN A 26 -9.73 0.28 -3.82
C ASN A 26 -10.95 -0.56 -3.41
N ALA A 27 -11.50 -0.32 -2.22
CA ALA A 27 -12.71 -0.99 -1.76
C ALA A 27 -13.89 -0.73 -2.71
N LEU A 28 -14.08 0.51 -3.15
CA LEU A 28 -15.17 0.89 -4.06
C LEU A 28 -14.98 0.26 -5.44
N LEU A 29 -13.74 0.24 -5.95
CA LEU A 29 -13.39 -0.38 -7.23
C LEU A 29 -13.66 -1.88 -7.20
N ILE A 30 -13.16 -2.59 -6.19
CA ILE A 30 -13.36 -4.04 -6.04
C ILE A 30 -14.85 -4.33 -5.82
N PHE A 31 -15.55 -3.55 -4.99
CA PHE A 31 -16.97 -3.69 -4.75
C PHE A 31 -17.80 -3.48 -6.03
N GLY A 32 -17.46 -2.51 -6.86
CA GLY A 32 -18.11 -2.28 -8.15
C GLY A 32 -17.87 -3.43 -9.14
N ALA A 33 -16.64 -3.97 -9.13
CA ALA A 33 -16.27 -5.11 -9.98
C ALA A 33 -16.93 -6.43 -9.54
N THR A 34 -17.21 -6.62 -8.25
CA THR A 34 -17.87 -7.84 -7.74
C THR A 34 -19.40 -7.75 -7.74
N SER A 35 -19.97 -6.55 -7.60
CA SER A 35 -21.44 -6.37 -7.55
C SER A 35 -22.10 -6.47 -8.92
N SER A 36 -21.34 -6.32 -10.01
CA SER A 36 -21.89 -6.29 -11.37
C SER A 36 -21.52 -7.56 -12.14
N ASP A 37 -22.50 -8.42 -12.40
CA ASP A 37 -22.36 -9.59 -13.28
C ASP A 37 -21.97 -9.25 -14.73
N SER A 38 -22.11 -7.99 -15.12
CA SER A 38 -21.76 -7.43 -16.44
C SER A 38 -20.31 -6.95 -16.54
N VAL A 39 -19.60 -6.79 -15.41
CA VAL A 39 -18.20 -6.36 -15.41
C VAL A 39 -17.30 -7.59 -15.40
N THR A 40 -17.05 -8.11 -16.59
CA THR A 40 -16.10 -9.22 -16.78
C THR A 40 -14.66 -8.69 -16.77
N VAL A 41 -14.02 -8.81 -15.61
CA VAL A 41 -12.57 -8.55 -15.48
C VAL A 41 -11.82 -9.77 -16.03
N GLY A 42 -11.18 -9.63 -17.20
CA GLY A 42 -10.35 -10.69 -17.79
C GLY A 42 -10.99 -11.55 -18.89
N GLY A 43 -12.13 -11.13 -19.45
CA GLY A 43 -12.74 -11.77 -20.63
C GLY A 43 -14.07 -12.50 -20.35
N SER A 44 -14.77 -12.87 -21.43
CA SER A 44 -16.06 -13.57 -21.36
C SER A 44 -15.91 -14.90 -20.63
N VAL A 45 -16.77 -15.13 -19.63
CA VAL A 45 -16.95 -16.40 -18.93
C VAL A 45 -17.63 -17.39 -19.88
N GLY A 46 -16.97 -17.77 -20.97
CA GLY A 46 -17.43 -18.80 -21.89
C GLY A 46 -17.22 -20.17 -21.25
N ASN A 47 -18.30 -20.93 -21.02
CA ASN A 47 -18.34 -22.33 -20.56
C ASN A 47 -17.50 -22.69 -19.30
N VAL A 48 -16.98 -21.71 -18.57
CA VAL A 48 -16.13 -21.90 -17.38
C VAL A 48 -16.87 -21.32 -16.18
N ASN A 49 -16.84 -22.00 -15.03
CA ASN A 49 -17.48 -21.49 -13.82
C ASN A 49 -16.83 -20.18 -13.36
N LYS A 50 -17.64 -19.20 -12.90
CA LYS A 50 -17.15 -17.93 -12.33
C LYS A 50 -16.17 -18.12 -11.15
N ASN A 51 -16.25 -19.26 -10.45
CA ASN A 51 -15.35 -19.64 -9.35
C ASN A 51 -14.17 -20.52 -9.78
N ALA A 52 -13.86 -20.60 -11.08
CA ALA A 52 -12.69 -21.32 -11.54
C ALA A 52 -11.41 -20.62 -11.06
N PRO A 53 -10.36 -21.37 -10.66
CA PRO A 53 -9.13 -20.79 -10.12
C PRO A 53 -8.48 -19.80 -11.09
N PHE A 54 -8.56 -20.06 -12.40
CA PHE A 54 -8.03 -19.17 -13.44
C PHE A 54 -8.73 -17.81 -13.54
N VAL A 55 -10.05 -17.76 -13.27
CA VAL A 55 -10.84 -16.51 -13.30
C VAL A 55 -10.51 -15.66 -12.08
N VAL A 56 -10.37 -16.30 -10.91
CA VAL A 56 -9.98 -15.63 -9.66
C VAL A 56 -8.56 -15.07 -9.75
N GLU A 57 -7.62 -15.84 -10.29
CA GLU A 57 -6.24 -15.37 -10.52
C GLU A 57 -6.20 -14.15 -11.46
N ASN A 58 -6.91 -14.20 -12.59
CA ASN A 58 -6.98 -13.05 -13.51
C ASN A 58 -7.58 -11.81 -12.85
N PHE A 59 -8.63 -11.99 -12.05
CA PHE A 59 -9.23 -10.89 -11.29
C PHE A 59 -8.21 -10.24 -10.36
N TYR A 60 -7.49 -11.05 -9.55
CA TYR A 60 -6.44 -10.53 -8.68
C TYR A 60 -5.27 -9.90 -9.45
N ALA A 61 -4.87 -10.48 -10.59
CA ALA A 61 -3.80 -9.93 -11.43
C ALA A 61 -4.15 -8.52 -11.91
N VAL A 62 -5.34 -8.31 -12.47
CA VAL A 62 -5.78 -6.98 -12.92
C VAL A 62 -5.90 -6.00 -11.75
N MET A 63 -6.48 -6.42 -10.63
CA MET A 63 -6.61 -5.58 -9.43
C MET A 63 -5.26 -5.19 -8.83
N SER A 64 -4.26 -6.09 -8.88
CA SER A 64 -2.91 -5.83 -8.39
C SER A 64 -2.17 -4.76 -9.20
N ILE A 65 -2.34 -4.74 -10.53
CA ILE A 65 -1.74 -3.74 -11.41
C ILE A 65 -2.28 -2.35 -11.08
N ILE A 66 -3.59 -2.24 -10.86
CA ILE A 66 -4.23 -0.99 -10.46
C ILE A 66 -3.69 -0.55 -9.10
N SER A 67 -3.64 -1.46 -8.13
CA SER A 67 -3.11 -1.20 -6.79
C SER A 67 -1.64 -0.73 -6.80
N LEU A 68 -0.84 -1.18 -7.77
CA LEU A 68 0.58 -0.83 -7.89
C LEU A 68 0.79 0.68 -8.14
N LEU A 69 -0.11 1.33 -8.88
CA LEU A 69 -0.06 2.78 -9.13
C LEU A 69 -0.24 3.59 -7.84
N MET A 70 -0.94 3.03 -6.85
CA MET A 70 -1.10 3.66 -5.55
C MET A 70 0.17 3.54 -4.71
N VAL A 71 0.85 2.39 -4.75
CA VAL A 71 2.11 2.17 -4.02
C VAL A 71 3.18 3.19 -4.43
N THR A 72 3.28 3.52 -5.72
CA THR A 72 4.24 4.55 -6.19
C THR A 72 3.90 5.94 -5.64
N ALA A 73 2.62 6.27 -5.48
CA ALA A 73 2.19 7.52 -4.86
C ALA A 73 2.56 7.59 -3.36
N PHE A 74 2.40 6.48 -2.62
CA PHE A 74 2.85 6.40 -1.22
C PHE A 74 4.37 6.59 -1.09
N LEU A 75 5.15 5.93 -1.96
CA LEU A 75 6.60 6.08 -1.97
C LEU A 75 7.03 7.51 -2.30
N ASN A 76 6.34 8.19 -3.22
CA ASN A 76 6.64 9.58 -3.56
C ASN A 76 6.38 10.53 -2.37
N VAL A 77 5.29 10.33 -1.63
CA VAL A 77 4.99 11.12 -0.43
C VAL A 77 5.98 10.84 0.69
N ALA A 78 6.37 9.58 0.89
CA ALA A 78 7.42 9.21 1.83
C ALA A 78 8.75 9.88 1.50
N ALA A 79 9.17 9.81 0.24
CA ALA A 79 10.40 10.45 -0.24
C ALA A 79 10.33 11.98 -0.07
N ALA A 80 9.25 12.62 -0.52
CA ALA A 80 9.07 14.07 -0.39
C ALA A 80 9.09 14.54 1.07
N ARG A 81 8.55 13.74 1.99
CA ARG A 81 8.61 14.00 3.44
C ARG A 81 10.06 13.93 3.94
N ASP A 82 10.78 12.88 3.60
CA ASP A 82 12.16 12.70 4.06
C ASP A 82 13.08 13.83 3.53
N PHE A 83 12.85 14.32 2.31
CA PHE A 83 13.52 15.50 1.76
C PHE A 83 13.11 16.81 2.47
N SER A 84 11.81 16.97 2.78
CA SER A 84 11.29 18.21 3.39
C SER A 84 11.71 18.38 4.85
N PHE A 85 11.79 17.29 5.61
CA PHE A 85 12.07 17.32 7.05
C PHE A 85 13.55 17.14 7.40
N ASN A 86 14.46 16.96 6.43
CA ASN A 86 15.92 16.81 6.64
C ASN A 86 16.26 15.89 7.83
N THR A 87 15.49 14.82 8.02
CA THR A 87 15.55 13.94 9.21
C THR A 87 16.90 13.23 9.34
N HIS A 88 17.74 13.30 8.29
CA HIS A 88 19.13 12.88 8.29
C HIS A 88 19.91 13.41 9.50
N GLN A 89 19.76 14.68 9.90
CA GLN A 89 20.56 15.25 11.00
C GLN A 89 20.18 14.71 12.39
N ILE A 90 18.89 14.37 12.61
CA ILE A 90 18.37 13.91 13.90
C ILE A 90 18.78 12.44 14.18
N ILE A 91 18.88 11.64 13.12
CA ILE A 91 19.30 10.24 13.17
C ILE A 91 20.80 10.13 13.54
N PHE A 92 21.63 11.11 13.17
CA PHE A 92 23.07 11.12 13.52
C PHE A 92 23.39 11.72 14.89
N SER A 93 22.48 12.49 15.50
CA SER A 93 22.66 13.05 16.85
C SER A 93 22.19 12.13 17.99
N THR A 94 21.52 11.01 17.66
CA THR A 94 21.06 10.01 18.64
C THR A 94 21.78 8.68 18.41
N PRO A 95 22.08 7.88 19.46
CA PRO A 95 22.81 6.63 19.32
C PRO A 95 21.89 5.51 18.81
N LEU A 96 21.30 5.70 17.62
CA LEU A 96 20.55 4.68 16.91
C LEU A 96 21.50 3.95 15.95
N LYS A 97 21.63 2.62 16.13
CA LYS A 97 22.42 1.78 15.22
C LYS A 97 21.90 1.93 13.78
N LYS A 98 22.80 2.28 12.85
CA LYS A 98 22.56 2.54 11.42
C LYS A 98 21.66 1.52 10.71
N CYS A 99 21.72 0.24 11.11
CA CYS A 99 20.92 -0.83 10.49
C CYS A 99 19.42 -0.73 10.83
N ASN A 100 19.07 -0.31 12.04
CA ASN A 100 17.68 -0.29 12.50
C ASN A 100 16.88 0.86 11.88
N SER A 101 17.51 2.02 11.66
CA SER A 101 16.85 3.17 11.01
C SER A 101 16.49 2.90 9.54
N CYS A 102 17.22 2.03 8.85
CA CYS A 102 16.94 1.70 7.44
C CYS A 102 15.64 0.89 7.30
N TRP A 103 15.38 -0.01 8.27
CA TRP A 103 14.16 -0.81 8.31
C TRP A 103 12.92 0.02 8.65
N ASP A 104 13.05 1.02 9.51
CA ASP A 104 11.94 1.89 9.91
C ASP A 104 11.45 2.76 8.72
N VAL A 105 12.37 3.37 7.97
CA VAL A 105 12.05 4.18 6.77
C VAL A 105 11.43 3.33 5.65
N PHE A 106 11.91 2.09 5.47
CA PHE A 106 11.41 1.20 4.42
C PHE A 106 10.03 0.59 4.76
N SER A 107 9.78 0.26 6.02
CA SER A 107 8.56 -0.44 6.45
C SER A 107 7.35 0.48 6.61
N GLY A 108 7.55 1.77 6.85
CA GLY A 108 6.46 2.74 7.01
C GLY A 108 5.57 2.89 5.75
N PRO A 109 6.13 3.15 4.57
CA PRO A 109 5.35 3.37 3.33
C PRO A 109 4.76 2.11 2.68
N LEU A 110 5.17 0.91 3.14
CA LEU A 110 4.70 -0.38 2.61
C LEU A 110 3.35 -0.84 3.22
N LEU A 111 2.84 -0.13 4.23
CA LEU A 111 1.55 -0.36 4.89
C LEU A 111 0.48 0.60 4.36
#